data_AF-A0AAN6H478-F1
#
_entry.id   AF-A0AAN6H478-F1
#
_cell.length_a   1.000
_cell.length_b   1.000
_cell.length_c   1.000
_cell.angle_alpha   90.00
_cell.angle_beta   90.00
_cell.angle_gamma   90.00
#
_symmetry.space_group_name_H-M   'P 1'
#
loop_
_entity.id
_entity.type
_entity.pdbx_description
1 polymer ?
#
loop_
_entity_poly.entity_id
_entity_poly.type
_entity_poly.pdbx_seq_one_letter_code
_entity_poly.pdbx_strand_id
1 'polypeptide(L)'
;MTALLGLSHELLHCIFAEVDPADLAALALTCQDLHSYIRGNRLLHKDIYVRRYDEPSCNAEQDWERQMQDLTKLEKLLESENKQTKLDSLGFVAEQINRLLETAHHKTESSSNLPLLIEHFHNTTNIDAFLCSSTLFDRAGNENQQPAKTEQLTQSSAKLHCLFGVPIDVVPNRLTYAYQRPDLSLSPSSCTRLQMRPLPTHTYARSKVYDLRQYTEHTLWGPFTDDGTQRVDWEKVEAVMVVLGFNLNKFTERSDGRWP
;
A
#
# COMPACT_ATOMS: atom_id res chain seq x y z
N MET A 1 -4.18 -45.85 -20.62
CA MET A 1 -4.03 -44.78 -19.61
C MET A 1 -3.21 -43.68 -20.23
N THR A 2 -3.83 -42.57 -20.62
CA THR A 2 -3.10 -41.42 -21.17
C THR A 2 -2.44 -40.68 -20.02
N ALA A 3 -1.11 -40.77 -19.92
CA ALA A 3 -0.36 -39.97 -18.97
C ALA A 3 -0.45 -38.49 -19.37
N LEU A 4 -0.47 -37.57 -18.40
CA LEU A 4 -0.47 -36.12 -18.63
C LEU A 4 0.65 -35.70 -19.58
N LEU A 5 1.83 -36.31 -19.44
CA LEU A 5 3.02 -36.09 -20.27
C LEU A 5 2.88 -36.57 -21.72
N GLY A 6 1.83 -37.33 -22.04
CA GLY A 6 1.51 -37.77 -23.40
C GLY A 6 0.58 -36.83 -24.18
N LEU A 7 0.14 -35.73 -23.56
CA LEU A 7 -0.66 -34.69 -24.22
C LEU A 7 0.20 -33.82 -25.15
N SER A 8 -0.44 -33.16 -26.11
CA SER A 8 0.23 -32.15 -26.93
C SER A 8 0.63 -30.93 -26.09
N HIS A 9 1.69 -30.23 -26.51
CA HIS A 9 2.16 -29.02 -25.84
C HIS A 9 1.08 -27.92 -25.77
N GLU A 10 0.19 -27.84 -26.77
CA GLU A 10 -0.94 -26.89 -26.75
C GLU A 10 -1.94 -27.20 -25.63
N LEU A 11 -2.28 -28.49 -25.44
CA LEU A 11 -3.18 -28.89 -24.35
C LEU A 11 -2.52 -28.70 -22.98
N LEU A 12 -1.21 -28.99 -22.87
CA LEU A 12 -0.44 -28.70 -21.66
C LEU A 12 -0.37 -27.20 -21.37
N HIS A 13 -0.23 -26.36 -22.39
CA HIS A 13 -0.28 -24.90 -22.24
C HIS A 13 -1.62 -24.46 -21.68
N CYS A 14 -2.73 -24.88 -22.28
CA CYS A 14 -4.08 -24.52 -21.81
C CYS A 14 -4.33 -24.98 -20.36
N ILE A 15 -3.86 -26.17 -19.99
CA ILE A 15 -3.99 -26.67 -18.62
C ILE A 15 -3.17 -25.81 -17.66
N PHE A 16 -1.90 -25.53 -17.97
CA PHE A 16 -1.02 -24.77 -17.07
C PHE A 16 -1.32 -23.27 -17.03
N ALA A 17 -1.99 -22.72 -18.04
CA ALA A 17 -2.45 -21.34 -18.03
C ALA A 17 -3.57 -21.08 -17.00
N GLU A 18 -4.26 -22.13 -16.54
CA GLU A 18 -5.30 -22.05 -15.49
C GLU A 18 -4.75 -22.33 -14.08
N VAL A 19 -3.46 -22.66 -13.95
CA VAL A 19 -2.85 -23.01 -12.65
C VAL A 19 -2.26 -21.77 -11.98
N ASP A 20 -2.43 -21.67 -10.66
CA ASP A 20 -1.82 -20.60 -9.89
C ASP A 20 -0.28 -20.61 -10.00
N PRO A 21 0.37 -19.44 -10.05
CA PRO A 21 1.81 -19.34 -10.30
C PRO A 21 2.65 -20.01 -9.20
N ALA A 22 2.15 -20.05 -7.96
CA ALA A 22 2.79 -20.77 -6.87
C ALA A 22 2.81 -22.29 -7.09
N ASP A 23 1.72 -22.86 -7.62
CA ASP A 23 1.59 -24.28 -7.91
C ASP A 23 2.33 -24.66 -9.19
N LEU A 24 2.41 -23.75 -10.16
CA LEU A 24 3.23 -23.93 -11.35
C LEU A 24 4.71 -24.14 -10.99
N ALA A 25 5.21 -23.40 -10.00
CA ALA A 25 6.56 -23.60 -9.47
C ALA A 25 6.72 -24.97 -8.81
N ALA A 26 5.70 -25.47 -8.10
CA ALA A 26 5.72 -26.81 -7.52
C ALA A 26 5.71 -27.90 -8.61
N LEU A 27 4.89 -27.74 -9.66
CA LEU A 27 4.83 -28.65 -10.81
C LEU A 27 6.18 -28.75 -11.52
N ALA A 28 6.89 -27.63 -11.68
CA ALA A 28 8.23 -27.61 -12.28
C ALA A 28 9.29 -28.37 -11.47
N LEU A 29 9.02 -28.75 -10.21
CA LEU A 29 9.92 -29.54 -9.38
C LEU A 29 9.59 -31.05 -9.41
N THR A 30 8.45 -31.45 -9.98
CA THR A 30 7.98 -32.85 -9.94
C THR A 30 8.71 -33.75 -10.94
N CYS A 31 8.97 -33.27 -12.15
CA CYS A 31 9.71 -34.02 -13.17
C CYS A 31 10.49 -33.13 -14.13
N GLN A 32 11.49 -33.71 -14.81
CA GLN A 32 12.39 -32.99 -15.71
C GLN A 32 11.66 -32.46 -16.96
N ASP A 33 10.70 -33.22 -17.50
CA ASP A 33 9.93 -32.80 -18.68
C ASP A 33 9.12 -31.54 -18.39
N LEU A 34 8.37 -31.52 -17.26
CA LEU A 34 7.63 -30.34 -16.81
C LEU A 34 8.56 -29.18 -16.47
N HIS A 35 9.70 -29.46 -15.84
CA HIS A 35 10.71 -28.44 -15.59
C HIS A 35 11.17 -27.76 -16.88
N SER A 36 11.49 -28.55 -17.91
CA SER A 36 11.95 -28.04 -19.21
C SER A 36 10.85 -27.31 -19.98
N TYR A 37 9.59 -27.71 -19.80
CA TYR A 37 8.45 -27.08 -20.46
C TYR A 37 8.06 -25.73 -19.82
N ILE A 38 8.13 -25.63 -18.50
CA ILE A 38 7.72 -24.44 -17.75
C ILE A 38 8.83 -23.38 -17.76
N ARG A 39 10.09 -23.81 -17.62
CA ARG A 39 11.24 -22.92 -17.54
C ARG A 39 11.57 -22.32 -18.90
N GLY A 40 11.64 -20.99 -19.01
CA GLY A 40 11.94 -20.30 -20.27
C GLY A 40 10.75 -20.20 -21.24
N ASN A 41 9.57 -20.74 -20.90
CA ASN A 41 8.38 -20.62 -21.73
C ASN A 41 7.71 -19.26 -21.53
N ARG A 42 8.17 -18.26 -22.30
CA ARG A 42 7.71 -16.87 -22.22
C ARG A 42 6.20 -16.73 -22.45
N LEU A 43 5.63 -17.53 -23.35
CA LEU A 43 4.21 -17.46 -23.69
C LEU A 43 3.34 -17.92 -22.51
N LEU A 44 3.73 -18.99 -21.82
CA LEU A 44 3.00 -19.49 -20.66
C LEU A 44 2.98 -18.46 -19.53
N HIS A 45 4.14 -17.91 -19.17
CA HIS A 45 4.23 -16.90 -18.12
C HIS A 45 3.48 -15.61 -18.50
N LYS A 46 3.45 -15.24 -19.79
CA LYS A 46 2.65 -14.11 -20.26
C LYS A 46 1.15 -14.40 -20.13
N ASP A 47 0.67 -15.55 -20.59
CA ASP A 47 -0.77 -15.86 -20.56
C ASP A 47 -1.30 -15.89 -19.11
N ILE A 48 -0.53 -16.49 -18.19
CA ILE A 48 -0.84 -16.48 -16.75
C ILE A 48 -0.85 -15.05 -16.21
N TYR A 49 0.14 -14.23 -16.58
CA TYR A 49 0.20 -12.83 -16.16
C TYR A 49 -1.04 -12.05 -16.58
N VAL A 50 -1.41 -12.10 -17.86
CA VAL A 50 -2.51 -11.32 -18.44
C VAL A 50 -3.87 -11.72 -17.87
N ARG A 51 -4.03 -12.98 -17.48
CA ARG A 51 -5.26 -13.46 -16.83
C ARG A 51 -5.45 -12.91 -15.42
N ARG A 52 -4.35 -12.61 -14.72
CA ARG A 52 -4.37 -12.21 -13.30
C ARG A 52 -4.10 -10.72 -13.07
N TYR A 53 -3.32 -10.08 -13.94
CA TYR A 53 -2.88 -8.69 -13.80
C TYR A 53 -3.10 -7.89 -15.10
N ASP A 54 -3.11 -6.56 -14.96
CA ASP A 54 -3.28 -5.66 -16.10
C ASP A 54 -2.05 -5.67 -17.02
N GLU A 55 -2.26 -5.68 -18.34
CA GLU A 55 -1.17 -5.66 -19.31
C GLU A 55 -0.37 -4.36 -19.25
N PRO A 56 0.97 -4.44 -19.12
CA PRO A 56 1.82 -3.26 -19.18
C PRO A 56 1.73 -2.63 -20.57
N SER A 57 1.51 -1.31 -20.60
CA SER A 57 1.34 -0.52 -21.83
C SER A 57 2.60 -0.41 -22.70
N CYS A 58 3.77 -0.83 -22.19
CA CYS A 58 5.05 -0.69 -22.87
C CYS A 58 5.49 -2.02 -23.52
N ASN A 59 5.66 -1.99 -24.84
CA ASN A 59 6.16 -3.10 -25.69
C ASN A 59 7.63 -3.49 -25.46
N ALA A 60 8.21 -3.20 -24.29
CA ALA A 60 9.56 -3.63 -23.96
C ALA A 60 9.62 -5.15 -23.82
N GLU A 61 10.75 -5.77 -24.17
CA GLU A 61 10.98 -7.20 -23.93
C GLU A 61 10.97 -7.46 -22.43
N GLN A 62 9.82 -7.86 -21.90
CA GLN A 62 9.66 -8.17 -20.49
C GLN A 62 10.02 -9.63 -20.20
N ASP A 63 10.72 -9.82 -19.10
CA ASP A 63 10.99 -11.12 -18.49
C ASP A 63 9.75 -11.56 -17.69
N TRP A 64 8.73 -12.07 -18.38
CA TRP A 64 7.46 -12.51 -17.78
C TRP A 64 7.67 -13.53 -16.64
N GLU A 65 8.65 -14.44 -16.79
CA GLU A 65 8.99 -15.41 -15.75
C GLU A 65 9.46 -14.73 -14.46
N ARG A 66 10.33 -13.71 -14.56
CA ARG A 66 10.81 -12.97 -13.39
C ARG A 66 9.71 -12.12 -12.76
N GLN A 67 8.91 -11.45 -13.58
CA GLN A 67 7.79 -10.66 -13.09
C GLN A 67 6.78 -11.53 -12.34
N MET A 68 6.46 -12.73 -12.86
CA MET A 68 5.59 -13.67 -12.16
C MET A 68 6.18 -14.18 -10.85
N GLN A 69 7.48 -14.46 -10.81
CA GLN A 69 8.15 -14.84 -9.55
C GLN A 69 8.13 -13.69 -8.54
N ASP A 70 8.38 -12.46 -8.96
CA ASP A 70 8.36 -11.27 -8.11
C ASP A 70 6.95 -11.00 -7.55
N LEU A 71 5.91 -11.13 -8.38
CA LEU A 71 4.51 -10.97 -7.95
C LEU A 71 4.04 -12.09 -7.03
N THR A 72 4.41 -13.35 -7.33
CA THR A 72 4.14 -14.47 -6.42
C THR A 72 4.83 -14.28 -5.07
N LYS A 73 6.05 -13.72 -5.07
CA LYS A 73 6.78 -13.37 -3.85
C LYS A 73 6.09 -12.21 -3.12
N LEU A 74 5.58 -11.21 -3.83
CA LEU A 74 4.80 -10.12 -3.26
C LEU A 74 3.54 -10.66 -2.56
N GLU A 75 2.74 -11.48 -3.22
CA GLU A 75 1.53 -12.09 -2.63
C GLU A 75 1.87 -12.87 -1.35
N LYS A 76 2.89 -13.74 -1.40
CA LYS A 76 3.36 -14.47 -0.21
C LYS A 76 3.83 -13.57 0.93
N LEU A 77 4.43 -12.41 0.62
CA LEU A 77 4.85 -11.43 1.63
C LEU A 77 3.65 -10.70 2.24
N LEU A 78 2.64 -10.36 1.43
CA LEU A 78 1.40 -9.72 1.90
C LEU A 78 0.58 -10.68 2.78
N GLU A 79 0.58 -11.97 2.46
CA GLU A 79 -0.08 -13.04 3.23
C GLU A 79 0.68 -13.44 4.50
N SER A 80 1.98 -13.19 4.58
CA SER A 80 2.81 -13.57 5.72
C SER A 80 2.29 -12.99 7.04
N GLU A 81 2.28 -13.75 8.12
CA GLU A 81 1.90 -13.22 9.45
C GLU A 81 3.06 -12.50 10.14
N ASN A 82 4.30 -12.68 9.68
CA ASN A 82 5.47 -12.16 10.34
C ASN A 82 5.72 -10.68 9.99
N LYS A 83 5.48 -9.81 10.96
CA LYS A 83 5.71 -8.37 10.86
C LYS A 83 7.16 -7.99 10.54
N GLN A 84 8.14 -8.69 11.11
CA GLN A 84 9.55 -8.34 10.89
C GLN A 84 9.95 -8.58 9.44
N THR A 85 9.51 -9.70 8.86
CA THR A 85 9.73 -10.03 7.44
C THR A 85 9.09 -9.00 6.51
N LYS A 86 7.91 -8.48 6.86
CA LYS A 86 7.25 -7.39 6.13
C LYS A 86 8.07 -6.11 6.17
N LEU A 87 8.53 -5.70 7.35
CA LEU A 87 9.33 -4.48 7.51
C LEU A 87 10.66 -4.55 6.72
N ASP A 88 11.35 -5.68 6.77
CA ASP A 88 12.62 -5.85 6.06
C ASP A 88 12.43 -5.96 4.53
N SER A 89 11.23 -6.32 4.05
CA SER A 89 10.91 -6.40 2.61
C SER A 89 10.21 -5.16 2.04
N LEU A 90 10.04 -4.10 2.83
CA LEU A 90 9.31 -2.89 2.43
C LEU A 90 9.79 -2.30 1.11
N GLY A 91 11.10 -2.22 0.89
CA GLY A 91 11.66 -1.65 -0.36
C GLY A 91 11.22 -2.44 -1.60
N PHE A 92 11.23 -3.77 -1.51
CA PHE A 92 10.76 -4.64 -2.58
C PHE A 92 9.26 -4.50 -2.80
N VAL A 93 8.47 -4.51 -1.72
CA VAL A 93 7.00 -4.38 -1.79
C VAL A 93 6.60 -3.04 -2.40
N ALA A 94 7.24 -1.94 -1.98
CA ALA A 94 6.99 -0.63 -2.52
C ALA A 94 7.31 -0.54 -4.02
N GLU A 95 8.42 -1.12 -4.46
CA GLU A 95 8.76 -1.15 -5.89
C GLU A 95 7.72 -1.93 -6.71
N GLN A 96 7.32 -3.12 -6.27
CA GLN A 96 6.35 -3.94 -7.00
C GLN A 96 4.96 -3.30 -7.02
N ILE A 97 4.50 -2.71 -5.91
CA ILE A 97 3.22 -1.99 -5.88
C ILE A 97 3.25 -0.78 -6.83
N ASN A 98 4.34 -0.01 -6.85
CA ASN A 98 4.46 1.10 -7.80
C ASN A 98 4.37 0.61 -9.25
N ARG A 99 5.03 -0.49 -9.60
CA ARG A 99 4.92 -1.11 -10.93
C ARG A 99 3.48 -1.53 -11.25
N LEU A 100 2.81 -2.20 -10.31
CA LEU A 100 1.40 -2.61 -10.48
C LEU A 100 0.49 -1.39 -10.71
N LEU A 101 0.71 -0.30 -9.98
CA LEU A 101 -0.04 0.95 -10.12
C LEU A 101 0.28 1.68 -11.43
N GLU A 102 1.52 1.64 -11.92
CA GLU A 102 1.89 2.17 -13.25
C GLU A 102 1.21 1.40 -14.39
N THR A 103 1.00 0.09 -14.21
CA THR A 103 0.29 -0.77 -15.17
C THR A 103 -1.22 -0.76 -14.99
N ALA A 104 -1.73 -0.25 -13.86
CA ALA A 104 -3.14 -0.31 -13.54
C ALA A 104 -3.97 0.55 -14.50
N HIS A 105 -5.15 0.05 -14.87
CA HIS A 105 -6.06 0.83 -15.70
C HIS A 105 -6.64 2.03 -14.92
N HIS A 106 -6.85 3.17 -15.60
CA HIS A 106 -7.39 4.38 -14.97
C HIS A 106 -8.80 4.22 -14.37
N LYS A 107 -9.55 3.20 -14.81
CA LYS A 107 -10.88 2.88 -14.30
C LYS A 107 -10.79 1.70 -13.36
N THR A 108 -11.22 1.89 -12.11
CA THR A 108 -11.23 0.84 -11.08
C THR A 108 -11.99 -0.41 -11.52
N GLU A 109 -13.09 -0.27 -12.25
CA GLU A 109 -13.92 -1.40 -12.72
C GLU A 109 -13.24 -2.24 -13.81
N SER A 110 -12.21 -1.73 -14.47
CA SER A 110 -11.52 -2.39 -15.57
C SER A 110 -10.11 -2.82 -15.21
N SER A 111 -9.66 -2.56 -13.98
CA SER A 111 -8.34 -2.95 -13.49
C SER A 111 -8.46 -4.21 -12.64
N SER A 112 -7.64 -5.20 -12.92
CA SER A 112 -7.45 -6.39 -12.09
C SER A 112 -6.47 -6.13 -10.94
N ASN A 113 -5.53 -5.20 -11.13
CA ASN A 113 -4.49 -4.89 -10.14
C ASN A 113 -5.05 -4.18 -8.89
N LEU A 114 -5.94 -3.20 -9.10
CA LEU A 114 -6.52 -2.40 -8.02
C LEU A 114 -7.33 -3.21 -6.99
N PRO A 115 -8.29 -4.07 -7.38
CA PRO A 115 -9.07 -4.85 -6.40
C PRO A 115 -8.18 -5.80 -5.59
N LEU A 116 -7.17 -6.42 -6.22
CA LEU A 116 -6.21 -7.30 -5.53
C LEU A 116 -5.43 -6.54 -4.45
N LEU A 117 -4.90 -5.36 -4.78
CA LEU A 117 -4.18 -4.54 -3.81
C LEU A 117 -5.10 -4.09 -2.68
N ILE A 118 -6.31 -3.63 -3.02
CA ILE A 118 -7.32 -3.22 -2.04
C ILE A 118 -7.61 -4.37 -1.07
N GLU A 119 -7.82 -5.60 -1.55
CA GLU A 119 -8.06 -6.79 -0.73
C GLU A 119 -6.92 -7.03 0.27
N HIS A 120 -5.67 -7.07 -0.18
CA HIS A 120 -4.53 -7.29 0.72
C HIS A 120 -4.32 -6.17 1.76
N PHE A 121 -4.67 -4.93 1.42
CA PHE A 121 -4.57 -3.79 2.33
C PHE A 121 -5.77 -3.63 3.28
N HIS A 122 -6.77 -4.52 3.25
CA HIS A 122 -7.74 -4.61 4.35
C HIS A 122 -7.12 -5.15 5.65
N ASN A 123 -6.01 -5.90 5.54
CA ASN A 123 -5.31 -6.42 6.70
C ASN A 123 -4.55 -5.28 7.41
N THR A 124 -4.92 -5.01 8.66
CA THR A 124 -4.29 -3.97 9.49
C THR A 124 -2.78 -4.17 9.66
N THR A 125 -2.30 -5.42 9.64
CA THR A 125 -0.87 -5.72 9.72
C THR A 125 -0.10 -5.21 8.49
N ASN A 126 -0.72 -5.27 7.31
CA ASN A 126 -0.11 -4.74 6.08
C ASN A 126 -0.09 -3.21 6.08
N ILE A 127 -1.17 -2.59 6.56
CA ILE A 127 -1.23 -1.14 6.75
C ILE A 127 -0.11 -0.68 7.70
N ASP A 128 -0.04 -1.29 8.88
CA ASP A 128 0.94 -0.90 9.91
C ASP A 128 2.39 -1.11 9.46
N ALA A 129 2.67 -2.17 8.69
CA ALA A 129 4.02 -2.48 8.24
C ALA A 129 4.46 -1.68 7.01
N PHE A 130 3.56 -1.44 6.04
CA PHE A 130 3.94 -0.84 4.75
C PHE A 130 3.50 0.61 4.58
N LEU A 131 2.37 1.01 5.16
CA LEU A 131 1.81 2.36 5.02
C LEU A 131 2.15 3.26 6.23
N CYS A 132 2.36 2.68 7.42
CA CYS A 132 2.64 3.43 8.65
C CYS A 132 4.11 3.39 9.10
N SER A 133 5.06 3.36 8.16
CA SER A 133 6.50 3.28 8.49
C SER A 133 7.29 4.57 8.18
N SER A 134 6.59 5.68 7.96
CA SER A 134 7.22 7.00 7.84
C SER A 134 7.63 7.58 9.19
N THR A 135 8.45 8.65 9.19
CA THR A 135 8.82 9.38 10.41
C THR A 135 7.64 10.02 11.13
N LEU A 136 6.49 10.15 10.45
CA LEU A 136 5.26 10.66 11.05
C LEU A 136 4.80 9.75 12.19
N PHE A 137 4.83 8.43 11.95
CA PHE A 137 4.34 7.43 12.88
C PHE A 137 5.30 7.11 14.04
N ASP A 138 6.54 7.63 14.02
CA ASP A 138 7.45 7.54 15.17
C ASP A 138 6.85 8.19 16.43
N ARG A 139 6.20 9.34 16.24
CA ARG A 139 5.60 10.12 17.35
C ARG A 139 4.10 9.99 17.44
N ALA A 140 3.47 9.70 16.31
CA ALA A 140 2.03 9.68 16.19
C ALA A 140 1.44 8.28 16.10
N GLY A 141 2.27 7.25 15.90
CA GLY A 141 1.81 5.90 15.69
C GLY A 141 1.52 5.13 16.98
N ASN A 142 0.97 3.93 16.80
CA ASN A 142 0.71 2.96 17.86
C ASN A 142 1.96 2.10 18.15
N GLU A 143 1.94 1.28 19.20
CA GLU A 143 3.03 0.33 19.54
C GLU A 143 3.42 -0.61 18.38
N ASN A 144 2.48 -0.80 17.43
CA ASN A 144 2.67 -1.63 16.25
C ASN A 144 3.25 -0.87 15.04
N GLN A 145 3.38 0.45 15.08
CA GLN A 145 3.89 1.24 13.97
C GLN A 145 5.31 1.67 14.30
N GLN A 146 6.23 1.45 13.36
CA GLN A 146 7.64 1.78 13.56
C GLN A 146 8.20 2.40 12.29
N PRO A 147 8.98 3.49 12.40
CA PRO A 147 9.62 4.09 11.24
C PRO A 147 10.62 3.11 10.62
N ALA A 148 10.73 3.14 9.30
CA ALA A 148 11.72 2.34 8.59
C ALA A 148 13.15 2.82 8.91
N LYS A 149 14.12 1.92 8.76
CA LYS A 149 15.53 2.16 9.14
C LYS A 149 16.23 3.24 8.30
N THR A 150 15.77 3.47 7.07
CA THR A 150 16.41 4.35 6.09
C THR A 150 15.41 5.36 5.55
N GLU A 151 15.85 6.58 5.30
CA GLU A 151 15.03 7.67 4.74
C GLU A 151 14.36 7.29 3.41
N GLN A 152 15.06 6.57 2.53
CA GLN A 152 14.47 6.09 1.27
C GLN A 152 13.26 5.18 1.49
N LEU A 153 13.30 4.34 2.53
CA LEU A 153 12.21 3.45 2.88
C LEU A 153 11.06 4.21 3.54
N THR A 154 11.35 5.21 4.39
CA THR A 154 10.30 6.04 5.00
C THR A 154 9.56 6.87 3.93
N GLN A 155 10.30 7.44 2.98
CA GLN A 155 9.74 8.12 1.80
C GLN A 155 8.91 7.17 0.92
N SER A 156 9.37 5.92 0.74
CA SER A 156 8.64 4.91 -0.04
C SER A 156 7.33 4.51 0.64
N SER A 157 7.34 4.33 1.96
CA SER A 157 6.15 4.06 2.77
C SER A 157 5.14 5.21 2.72
N ALA A 158 5.62 6.45 2.92
CA ALA A 158 4.79 7.64 2.82
C ALA A 158 4.16 7.79 1.42
N LYS A 159 4.92 7.46 0.36
CA LYS A 159 4.39 7.40 -1.01
C LYS A 159 3.26 6.38 -1.14
N LEU A 160 3.46 5.15 -0.63
CA LEU A 160 2.42 4.12 -0.68
C LEU A 160 1.15 4.55 0.06
N HIS A 161 1.29 5.15 1.24
CA HIS A 161 0.16 5.69 1.99
C HIS A 161 -0.58 6.76 1.19
N CYS A 162 0.15 7.69 0.56
CA CYS A 162 -0.43 8.70 -0.33
C CYS A 162 -1.22 8.11 -1.49
N LEU A 163 -0.70 7.05 -2.11
CA LEU A 163 -1.33 6.38 -3.24
C LEU A 163 -2.56 5.57 -2.83
N PHE A 164 -2.54 4.98 -1.63
CA PHE A 164 -3.70 4.27 -1.09
C PHE A 164 -4.88 5.20 -0.78
N GLY A 165 -4.60 6.47 -0.42
CA GLY A 165 -5.58 7.54 -0.39
C GLY A 165 -6.60 7.48 0.76
N VAL A 166 -6.57 6.45 1.61
CA VAL A 166 -7.41 6.35 2.81
C VAL A 166 -6.68 6.98 3.99
N PRO A 167 -7.28 7.97 4.69
CA PRO A 167 -6.71 8.46 5.94
C PRO A 167 -6.73 7.32 6.97
N ILE A 168 -5.54 6.85 7.36
CA ILE A 168 -5.35 5.73 8.30
C ILE A 168 -5.96 6.05 9.67
N ASP A 169 -6.09 7.33 10.00
CA ASP A 169 -6.80 7.81 11.18
C ASP A 169 -8.32 7.68 11.00
N VAL A 170 -8.90 6.64 11.61
CA VAL A 170 -10.35 6.59 11.85
C VAL A 170 -10.69 7.71 12.82
N VAL A 171 -11.29 8.79 12.31
CA VAL A 171 -11.88 9.82 13.16
C VAL A 171 -12.93 9.14 14.04
N PRO A 172 -12.82 9.19 15.38
CA PRO A 172 -13.82 8.56 16.24
C PRO A 172 -15.18 9.21 15.97
N ASN A 173 -16.12 8.41 15.49
CA ASN A 173 -17.48 8.83 15.19
C ASN A 173 -18.12 9.47 16.44
N ARG A 174 -18.87 10.58 16.30
CA ARG A 174 -19.51 11.35 17.40
C ARG A 174 -20.23 10.49 18.44
N LEU A 175 -20.71 9.30 18.08
CA LEU A 175 -21.34 8.36 19.02
C LEU A 175 -20.40 7.89 20.13
N THR A 176 -19.09 7.83 19.91
CA THR A 176 -18.11 7.55 20.98
C THR A 176 -17.90 8.72 21.94
N TYR A 177 -18.18 9.95 21.51
CA TYR A 177 -18.23 11.12 22.41
C TYR A 177 -19.50 11.17 23.28
N ALA A 178 -20.55 10.40 22.93
CA ALA A 178 -21.83 10.44 23.62
C ALA A 178 -21.95 9.43 24.79
N TYR A 179 -21.08 8.42 24.90
CA TYR A 179 -21.18 7.38 25.93
C TYR A 179 -20.37 7.63 27.21
N GLN A 180 -19.61 8.73 27.29
CA GLN A 180 -19.10 9.23 28.56
C GLN A 180 -19.72 10.59 28.85
N ARG A 181 -20.95 10.57 29.37
CA ARG A 181 -21.44 11.72 30.14
C ARG A 181 -20.42 11.98 31.25
N PRO A 182 -19.78 13.15 31.30
CA PRO A 182 -18.91 13.48 32.41
C PRO A 182 -19.79 13.53 33.66
N ASP A 183 -19.30 12.93 34.73
CA ASP A 183 -19.82 13.21 36.07
C ASP A 183 -19.85 14.74 36.26
N LEU A 184 -20.99 15.28 36.69
CA LEU A 184 -21.27 16.72 36.81
C LEU A 184 -20.40 17.41 37.90
N SER A 185 -19.44 16.69 38.47
CA SER A 185 -18.50 17.13 39.50
C SER A 185 -17.19 17.71 38.95
N LEU A 186 -16.93 17.60 37.64
CA LEU A 186 -15.68 18.07 37.03
C LEU A 186 -15.73 19.56 36.66
N SER A 187 -14.70 20.29 37.06
CA SER A 187 -14.51 21.72 36.75
C SER A 187 -14.59 21.97 35.23
N PRO A 188 -15.11 23.13 34.76
CA PRO A 188 -15.27 23.43 33.33
C PRO A 188 -13.99 23.20 32.49
N SER A 189 -12.82 23.45 33.09
CA SER A 189 -11.50 23.24 32.50
C SER A 189 -11.13 21.78 32.26
N SER A 190 -11.72 20.85 33.02
CA SER A 190 -11.52 19.40 32.87
C SER A 190 -12.45 18.81 31.79
N CYS A 191 -13.64 19.37 31.61
CA CYS A 191 -14.56 18.99 30.53
C CYS A 191 -13.97 19.27 29.14
N THR A 192 -13.29 20.40 28.95
CA THR A 192 -12.61 20.72 27.68
C THR A 192 -11.40 19.82 27.44
N ARG A 193 -10.71 19.38 28.51
CA ARG A 193 -9.52 18.51 28.42
C ARG A 193 -9.87 17.04 28.18
N LEU A 194 -11.02 16.57 28.66
CA LEU A 194 -11.54 15.22 28.41
C LEU A 194 -12.21 15.07 27.03
N GLN A 195 -12.71 16.17 26.44
CA GLN A 195 -13.25 16.21 25.07
C GLN A 195 -12.16 16.20 23.97
N MET A 196 -10.89 16.30 24.36
CA MET A 196 -9.74 16.31 23.47
C MET A 196 -8.79 15.18 23.86
N ARG A 197 -9.07 13.95 23.44
CA ARG A 197 -7.97 13.06 23.03
C ARG A 197 -7.81 13.27 21.52
N PRO A 198 -7.00 14.25 21.07
CA PRO A 198 -6.81 14.48 19.66
C PRO A 198 -5.95 13.36 19.10
N LEU A 199 -6.33 12.90 17.92
CA LEU A 199 -5.57 11.95 17.12
C LEU A 199 -4.11 12.45 17.01
N PRO A 200 -3.13 11.69 17.54
CA PRO A 200 -1.75 12.15 17.59
C PRO A 200 -1.20 12.37 16.17
N THR A 201 -1.59 11.54 15.20
CA THR A 201 -1.24 11.64 13.77
C THR A 201 -1.61 12.98 13.16
N HIS A 202 -2.88 13.39 13.21
CA HIS A 202 -3.29 14.70 12.69
C HIS A 202 -2.56 15.86 13.38
N THR A 203 -2.35 15.80 14.69
CA THR A 203 -1.68 16.91 15.42
C THR A 203 -0.24 17.08 14.98
N TYR A 204 0.49 15.97 14.83
CA TYR A 204 1.86 15.98 14.37
C TYR A 204 1.96 16.34 12.89
N ALA A 205 1.12 15.74 12.04
CA ALA A 205 1.01 16.09 10.63
C ALA A 205 0.77 17.59 10.43
N ARG A 206 -0.17 18.17 11.19
CA ARG A 206 -0.46 19.60 11.17
C ARG A 206 0.76 20.44 11.55
N SER A 207 1.54 20.01 12.54
CA SER A 207 2.77 20.71 12.90
C SER A 207 3.82 20.67 11.80
N LYS A 208 3.93 19.56 11.05
CA LYS A 208 4.84 19.42 9.89
C LYS A 208 4.37 20.29 8.72
N VAL A 209 3.07 20.29 8.42
CA VAL A 209 2.48 21.06 7.32
C VAL A 209 2.59 22.57 7.53
N TYR A 210 2.34 23.06 8.74
CA TYR A 210 2.34 24.50 9.05
C TYR A 210 3.66 25.01 9.63
N ASP A 211 4.73 24.21 9.60
CA ASP A 211 6.07 24.69 9.93
C ASP A 211 6.61 25.56 8.80
N LEU A 212 6.36 26.87 8.88
CA LEU A 212 6.80 27.85 7.89
C LEU A 212 8.31 27.85 7.66
N ARG A 213 9.10 27.32 8.59
CA ARG A 213 10.57 27.19 8.44
C ARG A 213 10.97 26.23 7.32
N GLN A 214 10.09 25.30 6.95
CA GLN A 214 10.32 24.30 5.90
C GLN A 214 9.91 24.78 4.50
N TYR A 215 9.37 26.00 4.39
CA TYR A 215 8.99 26.62 3.13
C TYR A 215 10.09 27.61 2.74
N THR A 216 10.99 27.15 1.88
CA THR A 216 12.17 27.89 1.46
C THR A 216 12.24 27.90 -0.07
N GLU A 217 13.12 28.72 -0.62
CA GLU A 217 13.40 28.70 -2.06
C GLU A 217 13.93 27.33 -2.51
N HIS A 218 14.71 26.65 -1.66
CA HIS A 218 15.25 25.32 -1.94
C HIS A 218 14.18 24.24 -2.04
N THR A 219 13.12 24.33 -1.23
CA THR A 219 11.97 23.41 -1.28
C THR A 219 10.88 23.88 -2.25
N LEU A 220 11.15 24.91 -3.06
CA LEU A 220 10.19 25.54 -3.98
C LEU A 220 8.87 25.91 -3.30
N TRP A 221 8.93 26.27 -2.01
CA TRP A 221 7.75 26.56 -1.18
C TRP A 221 6.72 25.43 -1.15
N GLY A 222 7.15 24.17 -1.35
CA GLY A 222 6.28 23.01 -1.52
C GLY A 222 6.78 21.74 -0.82
N PRO A 223 6.18 20.58 -1.13
CA PRO A 223 6.60 19.27 -0.64
C PRO A 223 7.74 18.71 -1.51
N PHE A 224 8.83 19.46 -1.64
CA PHE A 224 10.04 19.04 -2.34
C PHE A 224 11.21 18.97 -1.37
N THR A 225 12.14 18.07 -1.65
CA THR A 225 13.39 17.93 -0.89
C THR A 225 14.25 19.20 -1.01
N ASP A 226 14.99 19.53 0.04
CA ASP A 226 15.86 20.70 0.12
C ASP A 226 17.26 20.48 -0.50
N ASP A 227 17.55 19.24 -0.92
CA ASP A 227 18.80 18.80 -1.55
C ASP A 227 19.02 19.34 -2.98
N GLY A 228 18.08 20.13 -3.50
CA GLY A 228 18.12 20.70 -4.85
C GLY A 228 17.80 19.69 -5.96
N THR A 229 17.46 18.45 -5.63
CA THR A 229 17.08 17.43 -6.64
C THR A 229 15.67 17.61 -7.17
N GLN A 230 14.88 18.50 -6.55
CA GLN A 230 13.45 18.73 -6.86
C GLN A 230 12.61 17.45 -6.76
N ARG A 231 13.08 16.46 -6.00
CA ARG A 231 12.31 15.25 -5.72
C ARG A 231 11.18 15.59 -4.76
N VAL A 232 10.10 14.84 -4.88
CA VAL A 232 8.96 14.96 -3.97
C VAL A 232 9.35 14.43 -2.60
N ASP A 233 9.12 15.24 -1.57
CA ASP A 233 9.14 14.80 -0.17
C ASP A 233 7.78 14.18 0.17
N TRP A 234 7.70 12.86 0.00
CA TRP A 234 6.49 12.08 0.24
C TRP A 234 6.03 12.11 1.69
N GLU A 235 6.93 12.28 2.66
CA GLU A 235 6.49 12.41 4.06
C GLU A 235 5.80 13.76 4.33
N LYS A 236 6.18 14.81 3.59
CA LYS A 236 5.46 16.09 3.64
C LYS A 236 4.13 16.00 2.89
N VAL A 237 4.07 15.30 1.76
CA VAL A 237 2.80 14.99 1.06
C VAL A 237 1.87 14.17 1.96
N GLU A 238 2.38 13.16 2.65
CA GLU A 238 1.64 12.34 3.59
C GLU A 238 1.05 13.18 4.72
N ALA A 239 1.84 14.07 5.33
CA ALA A 239 1.36 14.97 6.35
C ALA A 239 0.23 15.88 5.84
N VAL A 240 0.37 16.41 4.61
CA VAL A 240 -0.71 17.18 3.95
C VAL A 240 -1.95 16.33 3.76
N MET A 241 -1.82 15.09 3.26
CA MET A 241 -2.94 14.18 3.04
C MET A 241 -3.69 13.86 4.35
N VAL A 242 -2.97 13.59 5.44
CA VAL A 242 -3.57 13.36 6.76
C VAL A 242 -4.36 14.60 7.23
N VAL A 243 -3.82 15.80 7.05
CA VAL A 243 -4.51 17.06 7.41
C VAL A 243 -5.75 17.27 6.55
N LEU A 244 -5.68 17.00 5.25
CA LEU A 244 -6.81 17.11 4.33
C LEU A 244 -7.92 16.10 4.68
N GLY A 245 -7.57 14.83 4.86
CA GLY A 245 -8.51 13.77 5.23
C GLY A 245 -9.23 14.07 6.54
N PHE A 246 -8.49 14.55 7.55
CA PHE A 246 -9.08 14.98 8.82
C PHE A 246 -10.09 16.12 8.65
N ASN A 247 -9.73 17.16 7.89
CA ASN A 247 -10.60 18.31 7.66
C ASN A 247 -11.84 17.94 6.84
N LEU A 248 -11.70 17.05 5.86
CA LEU A 248 -12.81 16.55 5.05
C LEU A 248 -13.79 15.74 5.92
N ASN A 249 -13.29 14.84 6.77
CA ASN A 249 -14.13 14.09 7.70
C ASN A 249 -14.86 15.03 8.67
N LYS A 250 -14.15 16.02 9.24
CA LYS A 250 -14.75 17.07 10.10
C LYS A 250 -15.83 17.88 9.38
N PHE A 251 -15.65 18.16 8.11
CA PHE A 251 -16.65 18.86 7.30
C PHE A 251 -17.89 17.98 7.15
N THR A 252 -17.73 16.76 6.66
CA THR A 252 -18.82 15.80 6.46
C THR A 252 -19.63 15.57 7.73
N GLU A 253 -18.98 15.46 8.90
CA GLU A 253 -19.65 15.33 10.20
C GLU A 253 -20.47 16.56 10.63
N ARG A 254 -20.09 17.75 10.15
CA ARG A 254 -20.76 19.02 10.53
C ARG A 254 -21.88 19.39 9.56
N SER A 255 -21.74 19.01 8.30
CA SER A 255 -22.66 19.39 7.23
C SER A 255 -23.58 18.24 6.78
N ASP A 256 -23.49 17.06 7.39
CA ASP A 256 -24.11 15.81 6.90
C ASP A 256 -23.80 15.56 5.41
N GLY A 257 -22.59 15.95 4.98
CA GLY A 257 -22.15 15.85 3.59
C GLY A 257 -22.81 16.82 2.62
N ARG A 258 -23.56 17.83 3.11
CA ARG A 258 -24.19 18.85 2.26
C ARG A 258 -23.26 20.04 2.06
N TRP A 259 -22.93 20.32 0.81
CA TRP A 259 -22.32 21.59 0.44
C TRP A 259 -23.40 22.68 0.45
N PRO A 260 -23.10 23.90 0.95
CA PRO A 260 -24.05 25.01 0.96
C PRO A 260 -24.50 25.41 -0.46
#